data_AF-A0A3M1HV84-F1
#
_entry.id   AF-A0A3M1HV84-F1
#
_cell.length_a   1.000
_cell.length_b   1.000
_cell.length_c   1.000
_cell.angle_alpha   90.00
_cell.angle_beta   90.00
_cell.angle_gamma   90.00
#
_symmetry.space_group_name_H-M   'P 1'
#
loop_
_entity.id
_entity.type
_entity.pdbx_description
1 polymer ?
#
loop_
_entity_poly.entity_id
_entity_poly.type
_entity_poly.pdbx_seq_one_letter_code
_entity_poly.pdbx_strand_id
1 'polypeptide(L)'
;TEVGRALKAAKHRYRNSTFAFGPYDAKILMQATLYGLPMVEVQSGSTLSGDDGFPSADSSFSPPAFGGELNEGRLSFNLAGTFGDNEETGQGHFPDLDGHVIFSAGAPIQPQFYADVSAPQAGTLRGTLFLGGVYTDVAGYDPVIARPHNEYITDLSEPGFSATGWWPPTAMALQNSDTVSDTADTVILSLGQYHAQEGTMRLYSQMSLSGLYSNSDDTTPPAIGRIGAVYDPELGMGRIKVEATDPSGIARVVVAMTQGDGVWQSQELAYDPAAQKARGVFTGTMGTTFFVQVADGAGNVAVDNNKGRNYILQGPLPFAPGSNAVSLYLPLLVRE
;
A
#
# COMPACT_ATOMS: atom_id res chain seq x y z
N THR A 1 28.02 -22.99 -6.30
CA THR A 1 26.59 -23.15 -5.93
C THR A 1 25.93 -23.98 -7.01
N GLU A 2 25.19 -25.04 -6.68
CA GLU A 2 24.51 -25.84 -7.71
C GLU A 2 23.45 -25.01 -8.43
N VAL A 3 23.34 -25.14 -9.76
CA VAL A 3 22.41 -24.38 -10.61
C VAL A 3 20.96 -24.51 -10.12
N GLY A 4 20.56 -25.69 -9.63
CA GLY A 4 19.21 -25.92 -9.09
C GLY A 4 18.90 -25.09 -7.85
N ARG A 5 19.85 -24.95 -6.92
CA ARG A 5 19.68 -24.12 -5.71
C ARG A 5 19.61 -22.63 -6.07
N ALA A 6 20.43 -22.18 -7.02
CA ALA A 6 20.41 -20.81 -7.50
C ALA A 6 19.08 -20.47 -8.20
N LEU A 7 18.58 -21.34 -9.08
CA LEU A 7 17.30 -21.15 -9.76
C LEU A 7 16.12 -21.16 -8.79
N LYS A 8 16.13 -22.06 -7.78
CA LYS A 8 15.14 -22.05 -6.70
C LYS A 8 15.15 -20.71 -5.96
N ALA A 9 16.32 -20.24 -5.53
CA ALA A 9 16.45 -18.95 -4.84
C ALA A 9 15.97 -17.77 -5.70
N ALA A 10 16.29 -17.75 -7.00
CA ALA A 10 15.83 -16.71 -7.92
C ALA A 10 14.30 -16.69 -8.06
N LYS A 11 13.65 -17.85 -8.14
CA LYS A 11 12.17 -17.96 -8.20
C LYS A 11 11.51 -17.49 -6.92
N HIS A 12 12.06 -17.85 -5.77
CA HIS A 12 11.56 -17.35 -4.49
C HIS A 12 11.74 -15.83 -4.38
N ARG A 13 12.90 -15.29 -4.77
CA ARG A 13 13.13 -13.85 -4.80
C ARG A 13 12.12 -13.14 -5.71
N TYR A 14 11.93 -13.63 -6.94
CA TYR A 14 10.94 -13.09 -7.87
C TYR A 14 9.55 -13.05 -7.25
N ARG A 15 9.09 -14.17 -6.67
CA ARG A 15 7.77 -14.25 -6.02
C ARG A 15 7.65 -13.29 -4.83
N ASN A 16 8.68 -13.21 -4.00
CA ASN A 16 8.69 -12.40 -2.78
C ASN A 16 8.79 -10.90 -3.07
N SER A 17 9.39 -10.52 -4.19
CA SER A 17 9.48 -9.13 -4.63
C SER A 17 8.38 -8.74 -5.62
N THR A 18 7.44 -9.61 -5.99
CA THR A 18 6.39 -9.23 -6.96
C THR A 18 5.28 -8.46 -6.26
N PHE A 19 5.06 -7.19 -6.65
CA PHE A 19 4.03 -6.32 -6.06
C PHE A 19 2.62 -6.89 -6.20
N ALA A 20 2.26 -7.38 -7.38
CA ALA A 20 1.00 -8.06 -7.65
C ALA A 20 1.27 -9.27 -8.55
N PHE A 21 1.00 -10.48 -8.04
CA PHE A 21 1.28 -11.71 -8.76
C PHE A 21 0.12 -12.09 -9.68
N GLY A 22 0.38 -12.08 -10.99
CA GLY A 22 -0.61 -12.34 -12.02
C GLY A 22 -0.37 -13.62 -12.82
N PRO A 23 -1.20 -13.87 -13.86
CA PRO A 23 -1.07 -15.04 -14.73
C PRO A 23 0.25 -15.06 -15.51
N TYR A 24 0.81 -13.90 -15.87
CA TYR A 24 2.10 -13.81 -16.54
C TYR A 24 3.24 -14.27 -15.62
N ASP A 25 3.22 -13.86 -14.36
CA ASP A 25 4.19 -14.29 -13.34
C ASP A 25 4.15 -15.81 -13.13
N ALA A 26 2.93 -16.35 -13.01
CA ALA A 26 2.73 -17.80 -12.91
C ALA A 26 3.30 -18.52 -14.15
N LYS A 27 3.02 -18.00 -15.35
CA LYS A 27 3.54 -18.57 -16.60
C LYS A 27 5.07 -18.52 -16.65
N ILE A 28 5.69 -17.41 -16.27
CA ILE A 28 7.16 -17.25 -16.23
C ILE A 28 7.77 -18.28 -15.27
N LEU A 29 7.24 -18.41 -14.06
CA LEU A 29 7.73 -19.37 -13.07
C LEU A 29 7.54 -20.83 -13.52
N MET A 30 6.41 -21.14 -14.15
CA MET A 30 6.16 -22.47 -14.72
C MET A 30 7.11 -22.79 -15.87
N GLN A 31 7.31 -21.85 -16.80
CA GLN A 31 8.21 -22.05 -17.94
C GLN A 31 9.66 -22.21 -17.49
N ALA A 32 10.13 -21.40 -16.55
CA ALA A 32 11.46 -21.54 -15.95
C ALA A 32 11.61 -22.85 -15.14
N THR A 33 10.53 -23.55 -14.81
CA THR A 33 10.56 -24.87 -14.15
C THR A 33 10.57 -26.01 -15.16
N LEU A 34 9.73 -25.93 -16.18
CA LEU A 34 9.52 -27.00 -17.16
C LEU A 34 10.57 -27.01 -18.27
N TYR A 35 11.02 -25.84 -18.71
CA TYR A 35 11.93 -25.70 -19.85
C TYR A 35 13.34 -25.24 -19.45
N GLY A 36 13.56 -24.94 -18.15
CA GLY A 36 14.81 -24.40 -17.64
C GLY A 36 15.07 -22.96 -18.11
N LEU A 37 16.29 -22.47 -17.88
CA LEU A 37 16.79 -21.28 -18.53
C LEU A 37 17.33 -21.68 -19.92
N PRO A 38 17.31 -20.81 -20.94
CA PRO A 38 18.10 -21.04 -22.14
C PRO A 38 19.54 -21.36 -21.69
N MET A 39 20.13 -22.41 -22.27
CA MET A 39 21.45 -22.95 -21.90
C MET A 39 22.57 -21.99 -22.36
N VAL A 40 22.55 -20.77 -21.85
CA VAL A 40 23.56 -19.73 -22.08
C VAL A 40 24.41 -19.62 -20.83
N GLU A 41 25.73 -19.68 -21.01
CA GLU A 41 26.68 -19.40 -19.95
C GLU A 41 26.69 -17.89 -19.71
N VAL A 42 26.24 -17.48 -18.52
CA VAL A 42 26.37 -16.10 -18.07
C VAL A 42 27.62 -16.02 -17.20
N GLN A 43 28.71 -15.49 -17.76
CA GLN A 43 29.89 -15.14 -16.98
C GLN A 43 29.63 -13.81 -16.25
N SER A 44 29.21 -13.90 -14.99
CA SER A 44 29.22 -12.74 -14.10
C SER A 44 30.65 -12.54 -13.57
N GLY A 45 31.31 -11.44 -13.95
CA GLY A 45 32.66 -11.10 -13.49
C GLY A 45 32.79 -10.69 -12.01
N SER A 46 31.76 -10.98 -11.20
CA SER A 46 31.65 -10.60 -9.81
C SER A 46 31.37 -11.83 -8.94
N THR A 47 31.95 -11.87 -7.75
CA THR A 47 31.51 -12.80 -6.70
C THR A 47 30.09 -12.43 -6.26
N LEU A 48 29.17 -13.39 -6.23
CA LEU A 48 27.83 -13.25 -5.64
C LEU A 48 27.94 -13.01 -4.12
N SER A 49 28.41 -11.84 -3.71
CA SER A 49 28.59 -11.44 -2.32
C SER A 49 27.82 -10.15 -2.08
N GLY A 50 26.78 -10.24 -1.26
CA GLY A 50 26.18 -9.15 -0.48
C GLY A 50 25.99 -7.82 -1.21
N ASP A 51 25.62 -7.83 -2.49
CA ASP A 51 25.31 -6.59 -3.19
C ASP A 51 24.06 -6.00 -2.55
N ASP A 52 24.18 -4.78 -2.06
CA ASP A 52 23.02 -4.01 -1.60
C ASP A 52 22.14 -3.80 -2.83
N GLY A 53 20.93 -4.39 -2.82
CA GLY A 53 20.02 -4.28 -3.94
C GLY A 53 19.45 -2.88 -4.11
N PHE A 54 19.59 -2.03 -3.09
CA PHE A 54 19.02 -0.69 -3.05
C PHE A 54 20.01 0.33 -2.45
N PRO A 55 21.19 0.56 -3.07
CA PRO A 55 22.19 1.50 -2.56
C PRO A 55 21.69 2.95 -2.45
N SER A 56 20.60 3.31 -3.15
CA SER A 56 19.96 4.62 -3.05
C SER A 56 18.90 4.71 -1.95
N ALA A 57 18.68 3.65 -1.17
CA ALA A 57 17.67 3.58 -0.12
C ALA A 57 18.25 3.30 1.27
N ASP A 58 17.95 4.18 2.22
CA ASP A 58 18.14 3.92 3.64
C ASP A 58 16.87 3.28 4.21
N SER A 59 16.94 1.99 4.54
CA SER A 59 15.83 1.28 5.19
C SER A 59 16.21 0.75 6.55
N SER A 60 15.23 0.72 7.46
CA SER A 60 15.40 0.09 8.77
C SER A 60 14.16 -0.69 9.16
N PHE A 61 14.39 -1.87 9.71
CA PHE A 61 13.35 -2.72 10.28
C PHE A 61 13.63 -2.92 11.77
N SER A 62 12.67 -2.53 12.60
CA SER A 62 12.63 -2.87 14.01
C SER A 62 11.69 -4.06 14.19
N PRO A 63 12.21 -5.25 14.52
CA PRO A 63 11.35 -6.42 14.70
C PRO A 63 10.41 -6.23 15.90
N PRO A 64 9.24 -6.87 15.88
CA PRO A 64 8.32 -6.88 17.01
C PRO A 64 8.94 -7.46 18.29
N ALA A 65 8.53 -6.92 19.43
CA ALA A 65 8.64 -7.65 20.69
C ALA A 65 7.64 -8.82 20.70
N PHE A 66 8.04 -9.97 21.22
CA PHE A 66 7.22 -11.16 21.30
C PHE A 66 6.50 -11.27 22.65
N GLY A 67 5.29 -11.83 22.66
CA GLY A 67 4.56 -12.17 23.89
C GLY A 67 3.09 -11.77 23.91
N GLY A 68 2.60 -11.05 22.90
CA GLY A 68 1.18 -10.74 22.71
C GLY A 68 0.51 -11.63 21.65
N GLU A 69 -0.82 -11.56 21.58
CA GLU A 69 -1.62 -12.19 20.52
C GLU A 69 -1.42 -11.51 19.16
N LEU A 70 -1.15 -10.20 19.19
CA LEU A 70 -0.77 -9.37 18.05
C LEU A 70 0.57 -8.71 18.35
N ASN A 71 1.55 -8.92 17.48
CA ASN A 71 2.90 -8.38 17.61
C ASN A 71 3.15 -7.32 16.51
N GLU A 72 3.82 -6.22 16.85
CA GLU A 72 3.99 -5.08 15.95
C GLU A 72 5.48 -4.77 15.68
N GLY A 73 5.89 -4.87 14.41
CA GLY A 73 7.19 -4.41 13.92
C GLY A 73 7.09 -3.07 13.21
N ARG A 74 8.21 -2.39 12.99
CA ARG A 74 8.25 -1.12 12.23
C ARG A 74 9.23 -1.19 11.07
N LEU A 75 8.79 -0.77 9.91
CA LEU A 75 9.62 -0.59 8.72
C LEU A 75 9.64 0.90 8.38
N SER A 76 10.83 1.44 8.13
CA SER A 76 11.01 2.79 7.58
C SER A 76 11.85 2.72 6.31
N PHE A 77 11.43 3.44 5.30
CA PHE A 77 12.13 3.65 4.05
C PHE A 77 12.42 5.14 3.89
N ASN A 78 13.64 5.47 3.47
CA ASN A 78 14.05 6.81 3.07
C ASN A 78 14.88 6.71 1.78
N LEU A 79 14.61 7.58 0.83
CA LEU A 79 15.44 7.75 -0.36
C LEU A 79 16.68 8.57 0.01
N ALA A 80 17.86 7.94 -0.03
CA ALA A 80 19.14 8.60 0.24
C ALA A 80 19.69 9.31 -1.01
N GLY A 81 19.34 8.80 -2.20
CA GLY A 81 19.73 9.34 -3.50
C GLY A 81 18.58 10.00 -4.26
N THR A 82 18.52 9.73 -5.56
CA THR A 82 17.42 10.12 -6.44
C THR A 82 16.86 8.87 -7.11
N PHE A 83 15.60 8.93 -7.55
CA PHE A 83 15.13 7.94 -8.52
C PHE A 83 15.96 8.04 -9.79
N GLY A 84 16.21 6.90 -10.42
CA GLY A 84 16.61 6.90 -11.82
C GLY A 84 15.45 7.42 -12.67
N ASP A 85 15.75 8.02 -13.81
CA ASP A 85 14.76 8.50 -14.77
C ASP A 85 15.11 7.93 -16.14
N ASN A 86 14.32 6.94 -16.57
CA ASN A 86 14.54 6.25 -17.84
C ASN A 86 13.58 6.80 -18.87
N GLU A 87 14.07 7.00 -20.08
CA GLU A 87 13.26 7.38 -21.24
C GLU A 87 13.11 6.18 -22.16
N GLU A 88 11.88 5.90 -22.58
CA GLU A 88 11.63 5.03 -23.73
C GLU A 88 11.28 5.91 -24.93
N THR A 89 12.12 5.87 -25.96
CA THR A 89 12.04 6.79 -27.10
C THR A 89 10.63 6.81 -27.71
N GLY A 90 9.94 7.94 -27.56
CA GLY A 90 8.60 8.16 -28.08
C GLY A 90 7.43 7.55 -27.27
N GLN A 91 7.70 7.00 -26.08
CA GLN A 91 6.70 6.42 -25.16
C GLN A 91 6.72 7.06 -23.76
N GLY A 92 7.56 8.07 -23.53
CA GLY A 92 7.62 8.80 -22.26
C GLY A 92 8.73 8.31 -21.32
N HIS A 93 8.54 8.52 -20.02
CA HIS A 93 9.55 8.27 -19.00
C HIS A 93 9.03 7.37 -17.89
N PHE A 94 9.93 6.68 -17.18
CA PHE A 94 9.57 5.98 -15.94
C PHE A 94 10.69 6.09 -14.90
N PRO A 95 10.34 6.28 -13.62
CA PRO A 95 11.32 6.27 -12.56
C PRO A 95 11.62 4.83 -12.11
N ASP A 96 12.86 4.60 -11.70
CA ASP A 96 13.28 3.37 -11.05
C ASP A 96 14.02 3.66 -9.74
N LEU A 97 14.14 2.63 -8.89
CA LEU A 97 15.06 2.65 -7.77
C LEU A 97 16.13 1.58 -7.98
N ASP A 98 17.34 2.01 -8.35
CA ASP A 98 18.49 1.12 -8.54
C ASP A 98 18.21 -0.05 -9.50
N GLY A 99 17.49 0.23 -10.59
CA GLY A 99 17.04 -0.71 -11.61
C GLY A 99 15.76 -1.47 -11.26
N HIS A 100 15.15 -1.23 -10.09
CA HIS A 100 13.96 -1.93 -9.63
C HIS A 100 12.67 -1.16 -9.93
N VAL A 101 11.77 -1.84 -10.64
CA VAL A 101 10.46 -1.31 -11.03
C VAL A 101 9.36 -2.36 -10.85
N ILE A 102 8.15 -1.88 -10.61
CA ILE A 102 6.92 -2.62 -10.77
C ILE A 102 6.58 -2.62 -12.24
N PHE A 103 6.56 -3.81 -12.82
CA PHE A 103 6.15 -4.04 -14.20
C PHE A 103 4.85 -4.84 -14.20
N SER A 104 3.74 -4.20 -14.58
CA SER A 104 2.44 -4.87 -14.72
C SER A 104 1.85 -4.52 -16.08
N ALA A 105 1.65 -5.52 -16.93
CA ALA A 105 1.16 -5.34 -18.29
C ALA A 105 -0.12 -4.47 -18.33
N GLY A 106 -0.10 -3.42 -19.16
CA GLY A 106 -1.18 -2.45 -19.32
C GLY A 106 -1.25 -1.41 -18.21
N ALA A 107 -0.23 -1.28 -17.36
CA ALA A 107 -0.17 -0.28 -16.30
C ALA A 107 1.14 0.55 -16.37
N PRO A 108 1.14 1.77 -15.83
CA PRO A 108 2.36 2.57 -15.69
C PRO A 108 3.46 1.81 -14.96
N ILE A 109 4.69 1.88 -15.46
CA ILE A 109 5.88 1.40 -14.74
C ILE A 109 6.10 2.32 -13.54
N GLN A 110 6.40 1.74 -12.36
CA GLN A 110 6.55 2.48 -11.11
C GLN A 110 7.83 2.03 -10.38
N PRO A 111 8.55 2.92 -9.67
CA PRO A 111 9.71 2.52 -8.88
C PRO A 111 9.30 1.60 -7.73
N GLN A 112 10.16 0.62 -7.45
CA GLN A 112 9.87 -0.42 -6.47
C GLN A 112 10.94 -0.51 -5.39
N PHE A 113 10.51 -0.74 -4.16
CA PHE A 113 11.37 -1.20 -3.07
C PHE A 113 10.77 -2.44 -2.41
N TYR A 114 11.59 -3.31 -1.84
CA TYR A 114 11.14 -4.41 -0.99
C TYR A 114 12.14 -4.70 0.12
N ALA A 115 11.63 -5.15 1.26
CA ALA A 115 12.45 -5.53 2.41
C ALA A 115 11.94 -6.83 3.04
N ASP A 116 12.89 -7.68 3.42
CA ASP A 116 12.63 -8.81 4.32
C ASP A 116 12.34 -8.26 5.71
N VAL A 117 11.15 -8.57 6.22
CA VAL A 117 10.65 -8.20 7.54
C VAL A 117 10.30 -9.45 8.35
N SER A 118 10.93 -10.58 8.05
CA SER A 118 10.69 -11.84 8.75
C SER A 118 10.96 -11.70 10.24
N ALA A 119 9.97 -12.07 11.05
CA ALA A 119 10.09 -12.12 12.50
C ALA A 119 9.52 -13.45 13.02
N PRO A 120 10.19 -14.59 12.82
CA PRO A 120 9.62 -15.92 13.08
C PRO A 120 9.13 -16.14 14.51
N GLN A 121 9.70 -15.42 15.49
CA GLN A 121 9.28 -15.49 16.89
C GLN A 121 7.97 -14.74 17.19
N ALA A 122 7.53 -13.86 16.29
CA ALA A 122 6.32 -13.06 16.43
C ALA A 122 5.12 -13.60 15.62
N GLY A 123 5.33 -14.67 14.86
CA GLY A 123 4.37 -15.26 13.93
C GLY A 123 4.53 -14.75 12.50
N THR A 124 3.56 -15.08 11.65
CA THR A 124 3.55 -14.68 10.23
C THR A 124 3.12 -13.22 10.10
N LEU A 125 3.70 -12.47 9.17
CA LEU A 125 3.18 -11.16 8.75
C LEU A 125 1.75 -11.30 8.17
N ARG A 126 0.78 -10.66 8.83
CA ARG A 126 -0.64 -10.68 8.48
C ARG A 126 -1.09 -9.43 7.74
N GLY A 127 -0.50 -8.28 8.06
CA GLY A 127 -0.88 -7.02 7.44
C GLY A 127 0.12 -5.91 7.73
N THR A 128 -0.03 -4.79 7.02
CA THR A 128 0.75 -3.58 7.25
C THR A 128 -0.15 -2.36 7.31
N LEU A 129 0.17 -1.45 8.23
CA LEU A 129 -0.45 -0.13 8.34
C LEU A 129 0.53 0.92 7.85
N PHE A 130 0.12 1.75 6.91
CA PHE A 130 0.82 2.96 6.54
C PHE A 130 0.71 3.98 7.67
N LEU A 131 1.84 4.43 8.21
CA LEU A 131 1.89 5.41 9.30
C LEU A 131 2.17 6.83 8.79
N GLY A 132 2.76 6.96 7.60
CA GLY A 132 3.01 8.24 6.96
C GLY A 132 4.11 8.14 5.92
N GLY A 133 4.36 9.26 5.26
CA GLY A 133 5.39 9.35 4.23
C GLY A 133 5.54 10.76 3.69
N VAL A 134 6.62 10.98 2.96
CA VAL A 134 6.90 12.23 2.25
C VAL A 134 6.89 11.94 0.76
N TYR A 135 6.26 12.80 -0.01
CA TYR A 135 6.10 12.64 -1.43
C TYR A 135 6.23 13.95 -2.21
N THR A 136 6.50 13.82 -3.50
CA THR A 136 6.47 14.92 -4.47
C THR A 136 5.52 14.55 -5.60
N ASP A 137 4.66 15.49 -6.00
CA ASP A 137 3.79 15.35 -7.17
C ASP A 137 4.43 16.06 -8.37
N VAL A 138 4.56 15.34 -9.48
CA VAL A 138 5.08 15.80 -10.77
C VAL A 138 3.92 15.86 -11.75
N ALA A 139 3.48 17.07 -12.09
CA ALA A 139 2.39 17.30 -13.04
C ALA A 139 2.88 17.18 -14.50
N GLY A 140 1.95 16.87 -15.42
CA GLY A 140 2.27 16.70 -16.84
C GLY A 140 3.16 15.48 -17.13
N TYR A 141 3.11 14.47 -16.26
CA TYR A 141 3.91 13.26 -16.37
C TYR A 141 3.29 12.30 -17.39
N ASP A 142 4.14 11.81 -18.30
CA ASP A 142 3.82 10.84 -19.34
C ASP A 142 4.55 9.52 -19.04
N PRO A 143 3.91 8.61 -18.28
CA PRO A 143 4.55 7.39 -17.85
C PRO A 143 4.57 6.33 -18.96
N VAL A 144 5.67 5.60 -19.07
CA VAL A 144 5.68 4.38 -19.90
C VAL A 144 4.68 3.36 -19.35
N ILE A 145 3.74 2.94 -20.19
CA ILE A 145 2.76 1.89 -19.92
C ILE A 145 3.34 0.55 -20.33
N ALA A 146 3.57 -0.31 -19.33
CA ALA A 146 4.21 -1.60 -19.53
C ALA A 146 3.44 -2.46 -20.55
N ARG A 147 4.16 -2.95 -21.56
CA ARG A 147 3.62 -3.84 -22.59
C ARG A 147 4.39 -5.15 -22.63
N PRO A 148 3.71 -6.31 -22.66
CA PRO A 148 4.38 -7.57 -22.97
C PRO A 148 4.78 -7.56 -24.45
N HIS A 149 6.07 -7.75 -24.74
CA HIS A 149 6.56 -7.92 -26.10
C HIS A 149 6.87 -9.40 -26.39
N ASN A 150 6.62 -9.84 -27.61
CA ASN A 150 7.13 -11.11 -28.16
C ASN A 150 7.40 -10.95 -29.67
N GLU A 151 8.06 -11.94 -30.26
CA GLU A 151 8.47 -11.94 -31.67
C GLU A 151 7.30 -11.93 -32.68
N TYR A 152 6.06 -12.11 -32.23
CA TYR A 152 4.86 -12.10 -33.06
C TYR A 152 4.05 -10.79 -32.95
N ILE A 153 4.41 -9.88 -32.03
CA ILE A 153 3.74 -8.58 -31.86
C ILE A 153 4.48 -7.54 -32.70
N THR A 154 3.87 -7.15 -33.82
CA THR A 154 4.38 -6.11 -34.71
C THR A 154 3.85 -4.72 -34.37
N ASP A 155 2.77 -4.63 -33.60
CA ASP A 155 2.24 -3.35 -33.11
C ASP A 155 3.04 -2.93 -31.87
N LEU A 156 3.80 -1.85 -32.03
CA LEU A 156 4.62 -1.25 -30.98
C LEU A 156 3.98 0.03 -30.42
N SER A 157 2.68 0.25 -30.64
CA SER A 157 1.95 1.32 -29.96
C SER A 157 1.84 1.04 -28.47
N GLU A 158 1.93 2.12 -27.69
CA GLU A 158 1.77 2.07 -26.25
C GLU A 158 0.30 1.79 -25.88
N PRO A 159 0.03 0.87 -24.93
CA PRO A 159 -1.34 0.62 -24.49
C PRO A 159 -1.94 1.86 -23.80
N GLY A 160 -3.21 2.14 -24.08
CA GLY A 160 -3.94 3.16 -23.32
C GLY A 160 -4.11 2.74 -21.86
N PHE A 161 -3.92 3.67 -20.93
CA PHE A 161 -4.14 3.45 -19.50
C PHE A 161 -5.23 4.38 -18.95
N SER A 162 -6.07 3.86 -18.06
CA SER A 162 -7.02 4.69 -17.30
C SER A 162 -7.27 4.12 -15.92
N ALA A 163 -7.35 5.01 -14.94
CA ALA A 163 -7.72 4.69 -13.56
C ALA A 163 -8.70 5.73 -13.02
N THR A 164 -9.51 5.31 -12.05
CA THR A 164 -10.50 6.20 -11.41
C THR A 164 -9.87 7.18 -10.42
N GLY A 165 -8.65 6.90 -9.95
CA GLY A 165 -7.86 7.73 -9.06
C GLY A 165 -6.38 7.35 -9.19
N TRP A 166 -5.63 7.48 -8.10
CA TRP A 166 -4.22 7.08 -8.03
C TRP A 166 -4.04 5.57 -8.31
N TRP A 167 -3.03 5.23 -9.10
CA TRP A 167 -2.63 3.86 -9.42
C TRP A 167 -1.16 3.59 -9.08
N PRO A 168 -0.81 2.47 -8.43
CA PRO A 168 -1.74 1.52 -7.81
C PRO A 168 -2.55 2.23 -6.70
N PRO A 169 -3.79 1.79 -6.38
CA PRO A 169 -4.59 2.45 -5.35
C PRO A 169 -3.90 2.45 -3.98
N THR A 170 -3.21 1.35 -3.66
CA THR A 170 -2.41 1.20 -2.44
C THR A 170 -0.94 1.14 -2.83
N ALA A 171 -0.08 1.90 -2.14
CA ALA A 171 1.35 1.97 -2.40
C ALA A 171 2.16 0.82 -1.76
N MET A 172 1.50 -0.20 -1.25
CA MET A 172 2.10 -1.26 -0.42
C MET A 172 1.45 -2.60 -0.75
N ALA A 173 2.26 -3.65 -0.77
CA ALA A 173 1.85 -5.04 -0.86
C ALA A 173 2.69 -5.88 0.09
N LEU A 174 2.21 -7.10 0.38
CA LEU A 174 2.92 -8.06 1.22
C LEU A 174 2.98 -9.43 0.54
N GLN A 175 4.05 -10.17 0.84
CA GLN A 175 4.18 -11.59 0.56
C GLN A 175 4.58 -12.26 1.87
N ASN A 176 3.84 -13.25 2.31
CA ASN A 176 4.13 -13.93 3.57
C ASN A 176 4.64 -15.37 3.36
N SER A 177 5.36 -15.84 4.37
CA SER A 177 6.02 -17.14 4.44
C SER A 177 5.10 -18.35 4.26
N ASP A 178 3.83 -18.22 4.64
CA ASP A 178 2.83 -19.31 4.62
C ASP A 178 2.39 -19.73 3.20
N THR A 179 2.59 -18.87 2.18
CA THR A 179 2.01 -19.11 0.84
C THR A 179 2.80 -20.05 -0.07
N VAL A 180 4.12 -20.19 0.09
CA VAL A 180 4.98 -20.96 -0.84
C VAL A 180 5.98 -21.89 -0.13
N SER A 181 5.96 -21.97 1.21
CA SER A 181 6.89 -22.73 2.07
C SER A 181 8.32 -22.15 2.09
N ASP A 182 8.78 -21.82 3.29
CA ASP A 182 10.07 -21.22 3.66
C ASP A 182 10.39 -19.84 3.02
N THR A 183 9.38 -19.10 2.55
CA THR A 183 9.59 -17.73 2.05
C THR A 183 9.74 -16.73 3.19
N ALA A 184 10.53 -15.67 2.98
CA ALA A 184 10.61 -14.55 3.90
C ALA A 184 9.30 -13.74 3.89
N ASP A 185 8.90 -13.22 5.05
CA ASP A 185 7.85 -12.20 5.08
C ASP A 185 8.42 -10.92 4.48
N THR A 186 7.84 -10.48 3.37
CA THR A 186 8.36 -9.36 2.57
C THR A 186 7.31 -8.28 2.46
N VAL A 187 7.71 -7.04 2.76
CA VAL A 187 6.95 -5.85 2.42
C VAL A 187 7.47 -5.28 1.13
N ILE A 188 6.55 -4.97 0.22
CA ILE A 188 6.85 -4.39 -1.09
C ILE A 188 6.19 -3.02 -1.15
N LEU A 189 6.97 -2.00 -1.52
CA LEU A 189 6.52 -0.63 -1.68
C LEU A 189 6.49 -0.27 -3.16
N SER A 190 5.38 0.31 -3.60
CA SER A 190 5.33 1.11 -4.81
C SER A 190 5.70 2.52 -4.42
N LEU A 191 6.89 2.96 -4.81
CA LEU A 191 7.40 4.30 -4.49
C LEU A 191 6.81 5.36 -5.43
N GLY A 192 5.94 4.95 -6.35
CA GLY A 192 5.23 5.81 -7.27
C GLY A 192 3.71 5.57 -7.21
N GLN A 193 2.92 6.60 -7.52
CA GLN A 193 1.53 6.43 -7.94
C GLN A 193 1.20 7.40 -9.07
N TYR A 194 0.48 6.95 -10.10
CA TYR A 194 0.08 7.77 -11.23
C TYR A 194 -1.42 8.08 -11.23
N HIS A 195 -1.79 9.33 -11.50
CA HIS A 195 -3.17 9.79 -11.64
C HIS A 195 -3.46 10.18 -13.10
N ALA A 196 -3.97 9.23 -13.88
CA ALA A 196 -4.11 9.35 -15.35
C ALA A 196 -4.98 10.52 -15.82
N GLN A 197 -6.00 10.93 -15.04
CA GLN A 197 -6.88 12.03 -15.42
C GLN A 197 -6.23 13.41 -15.21
N GLU A 198 -5.27 13.49 -14.29
CA GLU A 198 -4.55 14.73 -13.98
C GLU A 198 -3.18 14.78 -14.68
N GLY A 199 -2.69 13.62 -15.17
CA GLY A 199 -1.34 13.50 -15.68
C GLY A 199 -0.29 13.75 -14.58
N THR A 200 -0.57 13.30 -13.35
CA THR A 200 0.29 13.57 -12.19
C THR A 200 0.92 12.29 -11.68
N MET A 201 2.23 12.30 -11.47
CA MET A 201 2.99 11.23 -10.83
C MET A 201 3.39 11.63 -9.42
N ARG A 202 3.00 10.85 -8.43
CA ARG A 202 3.44 10.97 -7.04
C ARG A 202 4.63 10.07 -6.82
N LEU A 203 5.69 10.60 -6.20
CA LEU A 203 6.90 9.86 -5.85
C LEU A 203 7.16 9.96 -4.35
N TYR A 204 7.25 8.82 -3.66
CA TYR A 204 7.50 8.74 -2.22
C TYR A 204 9.00 8.70 -1.92
N SER A 205 9.51 9.73 -1.26
CA SER A 205 10.90 9.76 -0.78
C SER A 205 11.03 9.20 0.64
N GLN A 206 9.93 9.11 1.40
CA GLN A 206 9.91 8.48 2.71
C GLN A 206 8.61 7.72 2.91
N MET A 207 8.67 6.56 3.56
CA MET A 207 7.50 5.79 3.99
C MET A 207 7.77 5.16 5.35
N SER A 208 6.78 5.21 6.25
CA SER A 208 6.80 4.54 7.53
C SER A 208 5.61 3.60 7.64
N LEU A 209 5.88 2.36 8.04
CA LEU A 209 4.90 1.30 8.14
C LEU A 209 4.99 0.60 9.49
N SER A 210 3.84 0.09 9.94
CA SER A 210 3.72 -0.86 11.03
C SER A 210 3.36 -2.22 10.44
N GLY A 211 4.18 -3.23 10.70
CA GLY A 211 3.91 -4.63 10.32
C GLY A 211 3.24 -5.37 11.47
N LEU A 212 2.16 -6.07 11.18
CA LEU A 212 1.37 -6.81 12.15
C LEU A 212 1.57 -8.31 11.98
N TYR A 213 1.98 -8.98 13.06
CA TYR A 213 2.33 -10.40 13.08
C TYR A 213 1.46 -11.16 14.06
N SER A 214 1.00 -12.34 13.67
CA SER A 214 0.22 -13.22 14.54
C SER A 214 0.39 -14.69 14.17
N ASN A 215 0.17 -15.56 15.15
CA ASN A 215 0.04 -17.01 14.98
C ASN A 215 -1.42 -17.46 14.92
N SER A 216 -2.39 -16.54 14.92
CA SER A 216 -3.81 -16.85 14.76
C SER A 216 -4.05 -17.57 13.43
N ASP A 217 -4.94 -18.56 13.43
CA ASP A 217 -5.41 -19.22 12.21
C ASP A 217 -6.38 -18.34 11.40
N ASP A 218 -6.84 -17.23 11.97
CA ASP A 218 -7.70 -16.27 11.28
C ASP A 218 -6.89 -15.45 10.27
N THR A 219 -7.30 -15.54 9.01
CA THR A 219 -6.68 -14.89 7.85
C THR A 219 -7.66 -13.99 7.11
N THR A 220 -8.86 -13.77 7.68
CA THR A 220 -9.90 -12.96 7.05
C THR A 220 -9.70 -11.50 7.41
N PRO A 221 -9.53 -10.58 6.44
CA PRO A 221 -9.42 -9.16 6.77
C PRO A 221 -10.73 -8.60 7.36
N PRO A 222 -10.63 -7.58 8.23
CA PRO A 222 -11.81 -6.93 8.80
C PRO A 222 -12.68 -6.27 7.73
N ALA A 223 -13.99 -6.20 7.97
CA ALA A 223 -14.92 -5.49 7.09
C ALA A 223 -14.98 -4.00 7.43
N ILE A 224 -14.71 -3.14 6.44
CA ILE A 224 -14.92 -1.70 6.53
C ILE A 224 -16.33 -1.38 5.98
N GLY A 225 -17.17 -0.80 6.84
CA GLY A 225 -18.53 -0.39 6.51
C GLY A 225 -18.59 1.04 6.00
N ARG A 226 -19.40 1.88 6.64
CA ARG A 226 -19.50 3.29 6.28
C ARG A 226 -18.34 4.12 6.81
N ILE A 227 -17.81 4.98 5.94
CA ILE A 227 -16.89 6.05 6.29
C ILE A 227 -17.64 7.38 6.13
N GLY A 228 -17.60 8.21 7.17
CA GLY A 228 -18.13 9.56 7.14
C GLY A 228 -17.10 10.53 7.73
N ALA A 229 -16.83 11.62 7.02
CA ALA A 229 -15.96 12.68 7.52
C ALA A 229 -16.53 14.05 7.18
N VAL A 230 -16.49 14.95 8.15
CA VAL A 230 -17.02 16.32 8.04
C VAL A 230 -15.95 17.31 8.46
N TYR A 231 -15.78 18.37 7.69
CA TYR A 231 -14.95 19.51 7.99
C TYR A 231 -15.72 20.55 8.81
N ASP A 232 -15.10 21.07 9.85
CA ASP A 232 -15.56 22.21 10.63
C ASP A 232 -14.67 23.43 10.31
N PRO A 233 -15.16 24.37 9.48
CA PRO A 233 -14.35 25.50 9.03
C PRO A 233 -14.07 26.52 10.15
N GLU A 234 -14.90 26.57 11.20
CA GLU A 234 -14.68 27.50 12.31
C GLU A 234 -13.50 27.07 13.19
N LEU A 235 -13.30 25.76 13.32
CA LEU A 235 -12.24 25.19 14.14
C LEU A 235 -11.04 24.71 13.31
N GLY A 236 -11.15 24.64 11.98
CA GLY A 236 -10.12 24.07 11.12
C GLY A 236 -9.91 22.56 11.36
N MET A 237 -10.96 21.84 11.76
CA MET A 237 -10.87 20.43 12.17
C MET A 237 -11.74 19.53 11.30
N GLY A 238 -11.21 18.37 10.91
CA GLY A 238 -11.96 17.24 10.38
C GLY A 238 -12.42 16.32 11.51
N ARG A 239 -13.69 15.89 11.46
CA ARG A 239 -14.24 14.83 12.33
C ARG A 239 -14.54 13.62 11.48
N ILE A 240 -14.00 12.46 11.85
CA ILE A 240 -14.16 11.21 11.11
C ILE A 240 -14.87 10.15 11.96
N LYS A 241 -15.65 9.32 11.27
CA LYS A 241 -16.30 8.14 11.80
C LYS A 241 -16.17 7.00 10.81
N VAL A 242 -15.75 5.85 11.31
CA VAL A 242 -15.56 4.62 10.54
C VAL A 242 -16.34 3.51 11.23
N GLU A 243 -17.13 2.76 10.47
CA GLU A 243 -17.73 1.50 10.90
C GLU A 243 -16.81 0.34 10.50
N ALA A 244 -16.50 -0.53 11.45
CA ALA A 244 -15.59 -1.65 11.24
C ALA A 244 -16.05 -2.85 12.07
N THR A 245 -15.97 -4.05 11.49
CA THR A 245 -16.38 -5.29 12.17
C THR A 245 -15.50 -6.45 11.76
N ASP A 246 -15.17 -7.30 12.73
CA ASP A 246 -14.48 -8.57 12.50
C ASP A 246 -14.82 -9.57 13.62
N PRO A 247 -14.95 -10.89 13.35
CA PRO A 247 -15.18 -11.90 14.38
C PRO A 247 -14.07 -11.99 15.43
N SER A 248 -12.81 -11.73 15.08
CA SER A 248 -11.67 -11.68 16.00
C SER A 248 -11.59 -10.37 16.79
N GLY A 249 -12.47 -9.41 16.49
CA GLY A 249 -12.47 -8.07 17.06
C GLY A 249 -11.57 -7.11 16.26
N ILE A 250 -11.73 -5.81 16.50
CA ILE A 250 -10.91 -4.77 15.86
C ILE A 250 -9.82 -4.35 16.83
N ALA A 251 -8.56 -4.50 16.42
CA ALA A 251 -7.40 -4.07 17.19
C ALA A 251 -7.10 -2.59 16.96
N ARG A 252 -7.12 -2.13 15.70
CA ARG A 252 -6.72 -0.77 15.33
C ARG A 252 -7.57 -0.21 14.20
N VAL A 253 -7.82 1.09 14.25
CA VAL A 253 -8.37 1.84 13.12
C VAL A 253 -7.51 3.08 12.92
N VAL A 254 -6.90 3.18 11.74
CA VAL A 254 -5.96 4.25 11.38
C VAL A 254 -6.50 5.02 10.19
N VAL A 255 -6.51 6.34 10.28
CA VAL A 255 -6.73 7.22 9.14
C VAL A 255 -5.40 7.80 8.69
N ALA A 256 -5.06 7.62 7.42
CA ALA A 256 -3.94 8.29 6.78
C ALA A 256 -4.47 9.48 5.98
N MET A 257 -3.86 10.65 6.11
CA MET A 257 -4.33 11.90 5.53
C MET A 257 -3.20 12.78 5.01
N THR A 258 -3.50 13.59 4.01
CA THR A 258 -2.59 14.62 3.47
C THR A 258 -3.38 15.88 3.12
N GLN A 259 -2.73 17.04 3.22
CA GLN A 259 -3.31 18.32 2.80
C GLN A 259 -2.90 18.71 1.37
N GLY A 260 -2.21 17.82 0.65
CA GLY A 260 -1.60 18.16 -0.65
C GLY A 260 -0.25 18.87 -0.52
N ASP A 261 0.35 18.84 0.67
CA ASP A 261 1.58 19.52 1.06
C ASP A 261 2.84 18.64 0.92
N GLY A 262 2.72 17.49 0.27
CA GLY A 262 3.82 16.54 0.10
C GLY A 262 4.04 15.62 1.31
N VAL A 263 3.13 15.64 2.29
CA VAL A 263 3.26 14.79 3.49
C VAL A 263 1.97 14.02 3.74
N TRP A 264 2.12 12.72 3.97
CA TRP A 264 1.09 11.88 4.56
C TRP A 264 1.36 11.69 6.05
N GLN A 265 0.32 11.85 6.85
CA GLN A 265 0.33 11.61 8.28
C GLN A 265 -0.79 10.66 8.65
N SER A 266 -0.55 9.79 9.63
CA SER A 266 -1.59 8.89 10.11
C SER A 266 -1.95 9.15 11.56
N GLN A 267 -3.22 8.92 11.88
CA GLN A 267 -3.75 9.04 13.23
C GLN A 267 -4.60 7.81 13.57
N GLU A 268 -4.40 7.30 14.78
CA GLU A 268 -5.22 6.24 15.34
C GLU A 268 -6.56 6.81 15.84
N LEU A 269 -7.65 6.12 15.49
CA LEU A 269 -9.01 6.46 15.87
C LEU A 269 -9.41 5.67 17.12
N ALA A 270 -10.21 6.27 17.99
CA ALA A 270 -10.76 5.60 19.15
C ALA A 270 -11.91 4.68 18.72
N TYR A 271 -11.70 3.36 18.79
CA TYR A 271 -12.70 2.34 18.47
C TYR A 271 -13.59 2.01 19.67
N ASP A 272 -14.90 2.05 19.46
CA ASP A 272 -15.91 1.60 20.41
C ASP A 272 -16.46 0.23 19.96
N PRO A 273 -16.12 -0.88 20.65
CA PRO A 273 -16.56 -2.21 20.26
C PRO A 273 -18.07 -2.43 20.43
N ALA A 274 -18.73 -1.71 21.34
CA ALA A 274 -20.17 -1.83 21.53
C ALA A 274 -20.95 -1.16 20.39
N ALA A 275 -20.43 -0.07 19.86
CA ALA A 275 -21.01 0.65 18.72
C ALA A 275 -20.46 0.21 17.36
N GLN A 276 -19.41 -0.63 17.34
CA GLN A 276 -18.65 -1.07 16.16
C GLN A 276 -18.14 0.11 15.32
N LYS A 277 -17.72 1.19 16.00
CA LYS A 277 -17.42 2.49 15.38
C LYS A 277 -16.15 3.08 15.94
N ALA A 278 -15.25 3.46 15.05
CA ALA A 278 -14.10 4.30 15.37
C ALA A 278 -14.40 5.78 15.11
N ARG A 279 -13.84 6.65 15.95
CA ARG A 279 -13.99 8.11 15.85
C ARG A 279 -12.66 8.82 16.10
N GLY A 280 -12.47 9.94 15.43
CA GLY A 280 -11.35 10.84 15.72
C GLY A 280 -11.57 12.23 15.17
N VAL A 281 -10.66 13.10 15.56
CA VAL A 281 -10.62 14.50 15.14
C VAL A 281 -9.18 14.83 14.78
N PHE A 282 -8.98 15.57 13.69
CA PHE A 282 -7.66 15.99 13.21
C PHE A 282 -7.76 17.39 12.59
N THR A 283 -6.62 18.07 12.49
CA THR A 283 -6.53 19.35 11.78
C THR A 283 -6.60 19.10 10.27
N GLY A 284 -7.38 19.90 9.55
CA GLY A 284 -7.49 19.73 8.11
C GLY A 284 -8.13 20.93 7.41
N THR A 285 -8.35 20.78 6.11
CA THR A 285 -9.03 21.73 5.24
C THR A 285 -10.01 20.99 4.33
N MET A 286 -10.82 21.72 3.56
CA MET A 286 -11.65 21.11 2.50
C MET A 286 -10.82 20.37 1.44
N GLY A 287 -9.52 20.67 1.32
CA GLY A 287 -8.59 19.97 0.43
C GLY A 287 -7.94 18.74 1.05
N THR A 288 -8.16 18.45 2.34
CA THR A 288 -7.61 17.27 2.98
C THR A 288 -8.19 16.01 2.37
N THR A 289 -7.31 15.17 1.83
CA THR A 289 -7.65 13.83 1.35
C THR A 289 -7.19 12.77 2.35
N PHE A 290 -7.91 11.67 2.45
CA PHE A 290 -7.59 10.60 3.41
C PHE A 290 -8.06 9.23 2.94
N PHE A 291 -7.48 8.19 3.53
CA PHE A 291 -7.95 6.81 3.43
C PHE A 291 -7.91 6.13 4.80
N VAL A 292 -8.62 5.01 4.94
CA VAL A 292 -8.79 4.32 6.21
C VAL A 292 -8.16 2.93 6.13
N GLN A 293 -7.54 2.52 7.23
CA GLN A 293 -6.95 1.20 7.43
C GLN A 293 -7.51 0.62 8.73
N VAL A 294 -7.97 -0.63 8.70
CA VAL A 294 -8.50 -1.32 9.88
C VAL A 294 -7.71 -2.61 10.06
N ALA A 295 -7.22 -2.83 11.27
CA ALA A 295 -6.59 -4.08 11.68
C ALA A 295 -7.46 -4.83 12.68
N ASP A 296 -7.62 -6.12 12.49
CA ASP A 296 -8.33 -7.01 13.42
C ASP A 296 -7.41 -7.55 14.53
N GLY A 297 -7.95 -8.36 15.43
CA GLY A 297 -7.21 -9.01 16.53
C GLY A 297 -6.16 -10.03 16.06
N ALA A 298 -6.33 -10.57 14.85
CA ALA A 298 -5.39 -11.50 14.22
C ALA A 298 -4.30 -10.79 13.40
N GLY A 299 -4.35 -9.46 13.26
CA GLY A 299 -3.38 -8.67 12.52
C GLY A 299 -3.65 -8.56 11.02
N ASN A 300 -4.78 -9.07 10.52
CA ASN A 300 -5.18 -8.84 9.13
C ASN A 300 -5.59 -7.39 8.95
N VAL A 301 -5.25 -6.81 7.80
CA VAL A 301 -5.52 -5.39 7.52
C VAL A 301 -6.42 -5.26 6.29
N ALA A 302 -7.48 -4.46 6.44
CA ALA A 302 -8.27 -3.96 5.33
C ALA A 302 -7.98 -2.47 5.10
N VAL A 303 -7.95 -2.05 3.83
CA VAL A 303 -7.72 -0.66 3.42
C VAL A 303 -8.89 -0.19 2.56
N ASP A 304 -9.45 0.96 2.88
CA ASP A 304 -10.42 1.67 2.03
C ASP A 304 -9.91 3.06 1.68
N ASN A 305 -9.46 3.19 0.42
CA ASN A 305 -8.98 4.41 -0.21
C ASN A 305 -9.90 4.87 -1.35
N ASN A 306 -11.16 4.43 -1.36
CA ASN A 306 -12.13 4.77 -2.42
C ASN A 306 -11.60 4.47 -3.84
N LYS A 307 -10.93 3.32 -4.00
CA LYS A 307 -10.30 2.86 -5.25
C LYS A 307 -9.24 3.84 -5.78
N GLY A 308 -8.42 4.38 -4.88
CA GLY A 308 -7.35 5.33 -5.19
C GLY A 308 -7.82 6.77 -5.37
N ARG A 309 -9.12 7.09 -5.27
CA ARG A 309 -9.59 8.48 -5.26
C ARG A 309 -9.33 9.18 -3.93
N ASN A 310 -9.16 8.39 -2.87
CA ASN A 310 -9.23 8.84 -1.49
C ASN A 310 -10.60 9.47 -1.16
N TYR A 311 -10.82 9.72 0.11
CA TYR A 311 -11.96 10.49 0.62
C TYR A 311 -11.52 11.93 0.84
N ILE A 312 -12.47 12.86 0.75
CA ILE A 312 -12.27 14.27 1.09
C ILE A 312 -13.11 14.62 2.31
N LEU A 313 -12.68 15.62 3.08
CA LEU A 313 -13.56 16.20 4.09
C LEU A 313 -14.70 16.96 3.41
N GLN A 314 -15.94 16.66 3.80
CA GLN A 314 -17.11 17.36 3.30
C GLN A 314 -17.50 18.49 4.24
N GLY A 315 -17.94 19.63 3.73
CA GLY A 315 -18.57 20.65 4.57
C GLY A 315 -19.79 20.09 5.31
N PRO A 316 -20.19 20.68 6.44
CA PRO A 316 -21.41 20.25 7.10
C PRO A 316 -22.56 20.42 6.11
N LEU A 317 -23.39 19.39 5.96
CA LEU A 317 -24.59 19.52 5.14
C LEU A 317 -25.37 20.73 5.64
N PRO A 318 -25.77 21.67 4.76
CA PRO A 318 -26.57 22.80 5.20
C PRO A 318 -27.80 22.25 5.89
N PHE A 319 -28.10 22.75 7.08
CA PHE A 319 -29.41 22.52 7.68
C PHE A 319 -30.45 22.90 6.62
N ALA A 320 -31.36 21.99 6.30
CA ALA A 320 -32.44 22.29 5.38
C ALA A 320 -33.07 23.62 5.83
N PRO A 321 -33.18 24.64 4.95
CA PRO A 321 -33.70 25.94 5.35
C PRO A 321 -35.09 25.75 5.97
N GLY A 322 -35.19 25.87 7.30
CA GLY A 322 -36.42 25.65 8.06
C GLY A 322 -36.29 24.97 9.42
N SER A 323 -35.17 24.34 9.79
CA SER A 323 -35.08 23.64 11.09
C SER A 323 -34.28 24.41 12.15
N ASN A 324 -34.84 25.52 12.64
CA ASN A 324 -34.53 26.01 14.00
C ASN A 324 -35.26 25.14 15.03
N ALA A 325 -34.84 23.89 15.18
CA ALA A 325 -35.43 23.01 16.19
C ALA A 325 -34.35 22.21 16.93
N VAL A 326 -33.89 22.75 18.06
CA VAL A 326 -33.51 21.91 19.19
C VAL A 326 -34.79 21.25 19.68
N SER A 327 -35.11 20.06 19.18
CA SER A 327 -36.25 19.29 19.69
C SER A 327 -35.73 18.22 20.65
N LEU A 328 -35.78 18.54 21.95
CA LEU A 328 -35.62 17.57 23.03
C LEU A 328 -36.94 16.79 23.15
N TYR A 329 -36.91 15.47 22.95
CA TYR A 329 -38.08 14.63 23.22
C TYR A 329 -38.26 14.49 24.74
N LEU A 330 -39.33 15.09 25.28
CA LEU A 330 -39.79 14.79 26.63
C LEU A 330 -40.86 13.68 26.57
N PRO A 331 -40.76 12.62 27.39
CA PRO A 331 -41.81 11.62 27.46
C PRO A 331 -43.09 12.22 28.01
N LEU A 332 -44.22 11.87 27.39
CA LEU A 332 -45.55 12.31 27.76
C LEU A 332 -45.90 11.81 29.17
N LEU A 333 -45.93 12.71 30.16
CA LEU A 333 -46.54 12.44 31.46
C LEU A 333 -48.06 12.53 31.31
N VAL A 334 -48.71 11.39 31.21
CA VAL A 334 -50.16 11.30 31.39
C VAL A 334 -50.42 11.38 32.90
N ARG A 335 -51.13 12.41 33.36
CA ARG A 335 -51.68 12.44 34.72
C ARG A 335 -52.94 11.58 34.76
N GLU A 336 -52.99 10.69 35.74
CA GLU A 336 -54.21 9.96 36.16
C GLU A 336 -55.31 10.92 36.65
#